data_AF-A0A0Q6BI40-F1
#
_entry.id   AF-A0A0Q6BI40-F1
#
_cell.length_a   1.000
_cell.length_b   1.000
_cell.length_c   1.000
_cell.angle_alpha   90.00
_cell.angle_beta   90.00
_cell.angle_gamma   90.00
#
_symmetry.space_group_name_H-M   'P 1'
#
loop_
_entity.id
_entity.type
_entity.pdbx_description
1 polymer ?
#
loop_
_entity_poly.entity_id
_entity_poly.type
_entity_poly.pdbx_seq_one_letter_code
_entity_poly.pdbx_strand_id
1 'polypeptide(L)'
;MANLRWDQRRKVRLTIDSMQQEVDVFDLRQMKGDKRLFVPVTPMLEEVLSASPVKGSTILTTAYGKPFSAKSLTGHMALWTKAAGLAPGCTIHGLRKTLGRFLAESDASTRQLMDVLGHDNIEHAELYSRDAQQIRLAHSGMAKVVTLRGRG
;
A
#
# COMPACT_ATOMS: atom_id res chain seq x y z
N MET A 1 12.99 4.42 2.41
CA MET A 1 12.19 3.26 1.98
C MET A 1 12.91 1.93 2.15
N ALA A 2 14.22 1.80 1.92
CA ALA A 2 14.92 0.51 2.06
C ALA A 2 15.23 0.07 3.51
N ASN A 3 15.06 0.95 4.51
CA ASN A 3 15.46 0.70 5.90
C ASN A 3 14.28 0.37 6.81
N LEU A 4 13.26 -0.34 6.30
CA LEU A 4 12.15 -0.80 7.13
C LEU A 4 12.69 -1.78 8.18
N ARG A 5 12.41 -1.51 9.47
CA ARG A 5 12.92 -2.30 10.61
C ARG A 5 11.84 -3.18 11.22
N TRP A 6 12.27 -4.31 11.77
CA TRP A 6 11.38 -5.29 12.41
C TRP A 6 10.64 -4.71 13.63
N ASP A 7 11.29 -3.82 14.39
CA ASP A 7 10.69 -3.16 15.56
C ASP A 7 9.65 -2.09 15.22
N GLN A 8 9.45 -1.81 13.93
CA GLN A 8 8.35 -0.98 13.45
C GLN A 8 7.06 -1.79 13.23
N ARG A 9 7.12 -3.13 13.30
CA ARG A 9 5.94 -3.99 13.26
C ARG A 9 5.30 -4.05 14.64
N ARG A 10 4.01 -3.75 14.73
CA ARG A 10 3.27 -3.73 15.99
C ARG A 10 1.79 -4.01 15.76
N LYS A 11 1.14 -4.50 16.81
CA LYS A 11 -0.30 -4.63 16.88
C LYS A 11 -0.93 -3.30 17.29
N VAL A 12 -1.99 -2.91 16.59
CA VAL A 12 -2.80 -1.72 16.87
C VAL A 12 -4.25 -2.15 17.03
N ARG A 13 -4.94 -1.58 18.01
CA ARG A 13 -6.38 -1.82 18.20
C ARG A 13 -7.16 -0.79 17.42
N LEU A 14 -8.10 -1.26 16.62
CA LEU A 14 -9.04 -0.44 15.85
C LEU A 14 -10.46 -0.82 16.28
N THR A 15 -11.35 0.16 16.24
CA THR A 15 -12.79 -0.08 16.41
C THR A 15 -13.45 0.05 15.05
N ILE A 16 -14.03 -1.03 14.55
CA ILE A 16 -14.75 -1.09 13.28
C ILE A 16 -16.14 -1.62 13.60
N ASP A 17 -17.20 -0.91 13.23
CA ASP A 17 -18.60 -1.30 13.48
C ASP A 17 -18.88 -1.70 14.94
N SER A 18 -18.35 -0.91 15.89
CA SER A 18 -18.43 -1.15 17.34
C SER A 18 -17.74 -2.42 17.84
N MET A 19 -17.00 -3.12 16.98
CA MET A 19 -16.16 -4.26 17.35
C MET A 19 -14.70 -3.83 17.48
N GLN A 20 -14.05 -4.29 18.55
CA GLN A 20 -12.60 -4.12 18.71
C GLN A 20 -11.88 -5.18 17.89
N GLN A 21 -10.98 -4.75 17.03
CA GLN A 21 -10.12 -5.61 16.23
C GLN A 21 -8.65 -5.25 16.48
N GLU A 22 -7.82 -6.27 16.64
CA GLU A 22 -6.38 -6.10 16.63
C GLU A 22 -5.86 -6.31 15.20
N VAL A 23 -5.10 -5.34 14.71
CA VAL A 23 -4.51 -5.37 13.36
C VAL A 23 -3.00 -5.25 13.49
N ASP A 24 -2.30 -6.13 12.79
CA ASP A 24 -0.85 -6.08 12.69
C ASP A 24 -0.44 -5.10 11.59
N VAL A 25 0.46 -4.17 11.92
CA VAL A 25 0.85 -3.06 11.04
C VAL A 25 2.33 -2.77 11.14
N PHE A 26 2.89 -2.22 10.07
CA PHE A 26 4.12 -1.44 10.14
C PHE A 26 3.81 0.03 10.40
N ASP A 27 4.42 0.58 11.44
CA ASP A 27 4.31 1.98 11.87
C ASP A 27 5.51 2.78 11.36
N LEU A 28 5.27 3.54 10.30
CA LEU A 28 6.30 4.22 9.52
C LEU A 28 6.18 5.72 9.66
N ARG A 29 7.32 6.40 9.54
CA ARG A 29 7.38 7.85 9.39
C ARG A 29 8.05 8.16 8.06
N GLN A 30 7.35 8.87 7.18
CA GLN A 30 7.92 9.28 5.90
C GLN A 30 9.03 10.29 6.12
N MET A 31 10.15 10.14 5.40
CA MET A 31 11.25 11.11 5.46
C MET A 31 10.87 12.48 4.89
N LYS A 32 10.02 12.50 3.86
CA LYS A 32 9.47 13.72 3.27
C LYS A 32 8.07 13.93 3.83
N GLY A 33 7.76 15.13 4.31
CA GLY A 33 6.45 15.49 4.85
C GLY A 33 6.18 14.99 6.27
N ASP A 34 7.08 14.19 6.84
CA ASP A 34 7.03 13.73 8.24
C ASP A 34 5.75 12.96 8.64
N LYS A 35 4.98 12.53 7.64
CA LYS A 35 3.69 11.86 7.83
C LYS A 35 3.89 10.47 8.41
N ARG A 36 3.13 10.16 9.45
CA ARG A 36 3.03 8.82 10.01
C ARG A 36 2.10 7.96 9.16
N LEU A 37 2.52 6.74 8.88
CA LEU A 37 1.84 5.80 8.00
C LEU A 37 1.73 4.44 8.69
N PHE A 38 0.52 3.90 8.74
CA PHE A 38 0.28 2.54 9.19
C PHE A 38 0.03 1.66 7.97
N VAL A 39 0.91 0.69 7.73
CA VAL A 39 0.78 -0.26 6.62
C VAL A 39 0.34 -1.60 7.19
N PRO A 40 -0.91 -2.03 6.98
CA PRO A 40 -1.38 -3.33 7.46
C PRO A 40 -0.58 -4.49 6.87
N VAL A 41 -0.27 -5.48 7.70
CA VAL A 41 0.33 -6.73 7.26
C VAL A 41 -0.79 -7.60 6.67
N THR A 42 -0.81 -7.70 5.34
CA THR A 42 -1.76 -8.57 4.63
C THR A 42 -1.36 -10.04 4.80
N PRO A 43 -2.28 -11.00 4.60
CA PRO A 43 -1.94 -12.43 4.65
C PRO A 43 -0.78 -12.81 3.71
N MET A 44 -0.77 -12.25 2.50
CA MET A 44 0.31 -12.46 1.53
C MET A 44 1.65 -11.91 2.02
N LEU A 45 1.66 -10.73 2.67
CA LEU A 45 2.88 -10.18 3.24
C LEU A 45 3.37 -11.04 4.41
N GLU A 46 2.44 -11.53 5.24
CA GLU A 46 2.79 -12.37 6.38
C GLU A 46 3.44 -13.70 5.97
N GLU A 47 2.90 -14.34 4.94
CA GLU A 47 3.47 -15.56 4.36
C GLU A 47 4.94 -15.33 3.96
N VAL A 48 5.21 -14.25 3.22
CA VAL A 48 6.57 -13.93 2.78
C VAL A 48 7.49 -13.58 3.94
N LEU A 49 7.00 -12.81 4.93
CA LEU A 49 7.78 -12.42 6.11
C LEU A 49 8.14 -13.64 6.97
N SER A 50 7.19 -14.57 7.17
CA SER A 50 7.41 -15.78 7.99
C SER A 50 8.37 -16.77 7.34
N ALA A 51 8.40 -16.85 6.01
CA ALA A 51 9.34 -17.69 5.26
C ALA A 51 10.75 -17.07 5.14
N SER A 52 10.91 -15.79 5.46
CA SER A 52 12.16 -15.05 5.27
C SER A 52 13.05 -15.12 6.52
N PRO A 53 14.36 -15.47 6.40
CA PRO A 53 15.26 -15.47 7.54
C PRO A 53 15.51 -14.04 8.04
N VAL A 54 15.34 -13.82 9.34
CA VAL A 54 15.61 -12.52 9.98
C VAL A 54 17.11 -12.35 10.15
N LYS A 55 17.70 -11.50 9.29
CA LYS A 55 19.14 -11.17 9.32
C LYS A 55 19.32 -9.70 9.72
N GLY A 56 19.57 -9.44 11.00
CA GLY A 56 19.76 -8.08 11.51
C GLY A 56 18.46 -7.32 11.75
N SER A 57 18.53 -5.99 11.78
CA SER A 57 17.42 -5.13 12.25
C SER A 57 16.44 -4.69 11.16
N THR A 58 16.79 -4.84 9.88
CA THR A 58 15.96 -4.44 8.73
C THR A 58 15.34 -5.65 8.04
N ILE A 59 14.16 -5.45 7.43
CA ILE A 59 13.46 -6.51 6.70
C ILE A 59 14.17 -6.85 5.39
N LEU A 60 14.53 -5.83 4.62
CA LEU A 60 15.20 -6.01 3.33
C LEU A 60 16.72 -6.05 3.53
N THR A 61 17.29 -7.25 3.46
CA THR A 61 18.73 -7.47 3.64
C THR A 61 19.35 -8.11 2.39
N THR A 62 20.57 -7.70 2.09
CA THR A 62 21.42 -8.30 1.05
C THR A 62 21.83 -9.73 1.45
N ALA A 63 22.42 -10.48 0.52
CA ALA A 63 22.97 -11.80 0.80
C ALA A 63 23.96 -11.82 1.98
N TYR A 64 24.64 -10.69 2.24
CA TYR A 64 25.59 -10.49 3.34
C TYR A 64 24.93 -10.05 4.66
N GLY A 65 23.60 -10.04 4.75
CA GLY A 65 22.86 -9.62 5.95
C GLY A 65 22.91 -8.12 6.25
N LYS A 66 23.35 -7.30 5.28
CA LYS A 66 23.36 -5.83 5.40
C LYS A 66 22.09 -5.22 4.82
N PRO A 67 21.56 -4.11 5.37
CA PRO A 67 20.42 -3.40 4.80
C PRO A 67 20.65 -3.02 3.33
N PHE A 68 19.62 -3.09 2.50
CA PHE A 68 19.70 -2.55 1.15
C PHE A 68 19.80 -1.01 1.17
N SER A 69 20.58 -0.46 0.24
CA SER A 69 20.45 0.96 -0.13
C SER A 69 19.31 1.12 -1.15
N ALA A 70 18.74 2.32 -1.27
CA ALA A 70 17.72 2.59 -2.29
C ALA A 70 18.23 2.31 -3.72
N LYS A 71 19.49 2.69 -3.99
CA LYS A 71 20.14 2.48 -5.29
C LYS A 71 20.33 0.98 -5.58
N SER A 72 20.88 0.23 -4.63
CA SER A 72 21.13 -1.20 -4.81
C SER A 72 19.84 -2.01 -4.90
N LEU A 73 18.79 -1.63 -4.16
CA LEU A 73 17.47 -2.26 -4.25
C LEU A 73 16.84 -2.06 -5.64
N THR A 74 16.97 -0.84 -6.21
CA THR A 74 16.47 -0.54 -7.56
C THR A 74 17.19 -1.37 -8.62
N GLY A 75 18.52 -1.51 -8.50
CA GLY A 75 19.31 -2.37 -9.38
C GLY A 75 18.92 -3.85 -9.27
N HIS A 76 18.69 -4.34 -8.05
CA HIS A 76 18.24 -5.73 -7.84
C HIS A 76 16.85 -5.99 -8.40
N MET A 77 15.94 -5.01 -8.33
CA MET A 77 14.63 -5.15 -8.95
C MET A 77 14.75 -5.43 -10.46
N ALA A 78 15.63 -4.72 -11.16
CA ALA A 78 15.86 -4.95 -12.59
C ALA A 78 16.43 -6.35 -12.89
N LEU A 79 17.28 -6.87 -12.00
CA LEU A 79 17.80 -8.24 -12.10
C LEU A 79 16.70 -9.28 -11.85
N TRP A 80 15.89 -9.09 -10.81
CA TRP A 80 14.79 -10.00 -10.47
C TRP A 80 13.72 -10.04 -11.55
N THR A 81 13.35 -8.90 -12.14
CA THR A 81 12.36 -8.85 -13.23
C THR A 81 12.88 -9.52 -14.49
N LYS A 82 14.16 -9.32 -14.83
CA LYS A 82 14.81 -10.05 -15.92
C LYS A 82 14.84 -11.56 -15.67
N ALA A 83 15.21 -11.98 -14.46
CA ALA A 83 15.25 -13.40 -14.08
C ALA A 83 13.86 -14.06 -14.12
N ALA A 84 12.81 -13.29 -13.82
CA ALA A 84 11.42 -13.74 -13.91
C ALA A 84 10.85 -13.73 -15.35
N GLY A 85 11.65 -13.38 -16.37
CA GLY A 85 11.19 -13.33 -17.76
C GLY A 85 10.22 -12.18 -18.06
N LEU A 86 10.18 -11.15 -17.20
CA LEU A 86 9.28 -10.02 -17.37
C LEU A 86 9.82 -9.02 -18.41
N ALA A 87 8.91 -8.30 -19.04
CA ALA A 87 9.25 -7.23 -19.96
C ALA A 87 10.06 -6.11 -19.26
N PRO A 88 10.92 -5.38 -20.00
CA PRO A 88 11.61 -4.21 -19.46
C PRO A 88 10.62 -3.16 -18.91
N GLY A 89 11.03 -2.43 -17.86
CA GLY A 89 10.25 -1.34 -17.27
C GLY A 89 9.47 -1.70 -16.00
N CYS A 90 9.46 -2.96 -15.58
CA CYS A 90 8.94 -3.36 -14.27
C CYS A 90 9.86 -2.84 -13.15
N THR A 91 9.38 -1.86 -12.39
CA THR A 91 10.14 -1.17 -11.33
C THR A 91 9.37 -1.12 -10.01
N ILE A 92 10.06 -0.88 -8.89
CA ILE A 92 9.43 -0.66 -7.57
C ILE A 92 8.46 0.53 -7.61
N HIS A 93 8.84 1.61 -8.30
CA HIS A 93 7.95 2.75 -8.49
C HIS A 93 6.72 2.36 -9.33
N GLY A 94 6.90 1.53 -10.36
CA GLY A 94 5.79 0.96 -11.15
C GLY A 94 4.83 0.10 -10.32
N LEU A 95 5.35 -0.72 -9.39
CA LEU A 95 4.51 -1.49 -8.46
C LEU A 95 3.64 -0.57 -7.60
N ARG A 96 4.20 0.53 -7.09
CA ARG A 96 3.45 1.51 -6.30
C ARG A 96 2.36 2.21 -7.12
N LYS A 97 2.62 2.55 -8.38
CA LYS A 97 1.59 3.07 -9.29
C LYS A 97 0.49 2.04 -9.55
N THR A 98 0.87 0.78 -9.76
CA THR A 98 -0.06 -0.33 -9.99
C THR A 98 -0.96 -0.55 -8.77
N LEU A 99 -0.41 -0.49 -7.56
CA LEU A 99 -1.21 -0.54 -6.33
C LEU A 99 -2.21 0.62 -6.26
N GLY A 100 -1.81 1.84 -6.61
CA GLY A 100 -2.72 2.98 -6.68
C GLY A 100 -3.88 2.75 -7.65
N ARG A 101 -3.60 2.14 -8.81
CA ARG A 101 -4.62 1.76 -9.78
C ARG A 101 -5.59 0.71 -9.22
N PHE A 102 -5.07 -0.36 -8.61
CA PHE A 102 -5.93 -1.38 -8.00
C PHE A 102 -6.82 -0.81 -6.91
N LEU A 103 -6.30 0.10 -6.06
CA LEU A 103 -7.11 0.78 -5.05
C LEU A 103 -8.24 1.58 -5.70
N ALA A 104 -7.94 2.36 -6.73
CA ALA A 104 -8.94 3.15 -7.45
C ALA A 104 -10.04 2.26 -8.08
N GLU A 105 -9.65 1.13 -8.67
CA GLU A 105 -10.56 0.14 -9.28
C GLU A 105 -11.38 -0.66 -8.25
N SER A 106 -10.94 -0.71 -6.98
CA SER A 106 -11.56 -1.47 -5.88
C SER A 106 -12.59 -0.67 -5.06
N ASP A 107 -13.12 0.42 -5.58
CA ASP A 107 -13.99 1.38 -4.86
C ASP A 107 -13.33 2.01 -3.61
N ALA A 108 -12.00 1.96 -3.47
CA ALA A 108 -11.32 2.66 -2.39
C ALA A 108 -11.48 4.17 -2.60
N SER A 109 -11.96 4.88 -1.59
CA SER A 109 -12.03 6.35 -1.63
C SER A 109 -10.66 6.96 -1.91
N THR A 110 -10.62 8.15 -2.51
CA THR A 110 -9.38 8.92 -2.71
C THR A 110 -8.57 9.03 -1.42
N ARG A 111 -9.23 9.16 -0.26
CA ARG A 111 -8.54 9.25 1.04
C ARG A 111 -7.93 7.93 1.49
N GLN A 112 -8.62 6.80 1.30
CA GLN A 112 -8.03 5.48 1.53
C GLN A 112 -6.80 5.25 0.62
N LEU A 113 -6.88 5.65 -0.64
CA LEU A 113 -5.74 5.57 -1.56
C LEU A 113 -4.58 6.44 -1.08
N MET A 114 -4.85 7.69 -0.68
CA MET A 114 -3.84 8.60 -0.14
C MET A 114 -3.20 8.06 1.13
N ASP A 115 -3.97 7.42 2.02
CA ASP A 115 -3.44 6.86 3.26
C ASP A 115 -2.69 5.55 3.02
N VAL A 116 -3.09 4.69 2.07
CA VAL A 116 -2.31 3.48 1.75
C VAL A 116 -0.99 3.83 1.06
N LEU A 117 -1.02 4.77 0.11
CA LEU A 117 0.20 5.18 -0.59
C LEU A 117 1.03 6.13 0.29
N GLY A 118 0.42 6.90 1.19
CA GLY A 118 1.06 8.02 1.86
C GLY A 118 1.35 9.15 0.86
N HIS A 119 0.33 9.53 0.08
CA HIS A 119 0.35 10.74 -0.74
C HIS A 119 -0.18 11.92 0.07
N ASP A 120 0.49 13.07 -0.06
CA ASP A 120 0.05 14.32 0.54
C ASP A 120 -0.74 15.19 -0.45
N ASN A 121 -0.42 15.09 -1.75
CA ASN A 121 -1.17 15.81 -2.79
C ASN A 121 -2.37 14.98 -3.26
N ILE A 122 -3.56 15.53 -3.04
CA ILE A 122 -4.84 14.96 -3.49
C ILE A 122 -4.97 14.95 -5.02
N GLU A 123 -4.39 15.90 -5.74
CA GLU A 123 -4.47 15.99 -7.21
C GLU A 123 -3.82 14.77 -7.87
N HIS A 124 -2.69 14.31 -7.32
CA HIS A 124 -2.04 13.08 -7.77
C HIS A 124 -2.86 11.83 -7.45
N ALA A 125 -3.65 11.84 -6.37
CA ALA A 125 -4.54 10.73 -6.04
C ALA A 125 -5.79 10.73 -6.94
N GLU A 126 -6.35 11.90 -7.21
CA GLU A 126 -7.50 12.09 -8.11
C GLU A 126 -7.21 11.69 -9.56
N LEU A 127 -5.96 11.87 -10.03
CA LEU A 127 -5.54 11.39 -11.34
C LEU A 127 -5.75 9.87 -11.50
N TYR A 128 -5.58 9.09 -10.44
CA TYR A 128 -5.82 7.65 -10.47
C TYR A 128 -7.28 7.28 -10.25
N SER A 129 -8.05 8.07 -9.48
CA SER A 129 -9.40 7.70 -9.06
C SER A 129 -10.52 8.22 -9.94
N ARG A 130 -10.39 9.40 -10.58
CA ARG A 130 -11.48 10.04 -11.33
C ARG A 130 -12.08 9.16 -12.41
N ASP A 131 -11.27 8.68 -13.34
CA ASP A 131 -11.77 7.93 -14.49
C ASP A 131 -12.23 6.52 -14.09
N ALA A 132 -11.51 5.89 -13.16
CA ALA A 132 -11.83 4.55 -12.66
C ALA A 132 -13.17 4.50 -11.90
N GLN A 133 -13.55 5.59 -11.23
CA GLN A 133 -14.68 5.60 -10.30
C GLN A 133 -15.93 6.32 -10.82
N GLN A 134 -15.85 7.09 -11.91
CA GLN A 134 -16.93 7.98 -12.34
C GLN A 134 -18.28 7.24 -12.52
N ILE A 135 -18.30 6.17 -13.32
CA ILE A 135 -19.55 5.44 -13.64
C ILE A 135 -20.11 4.77 -12.38
N ARG A 136 -19.24 4.18 -11.54
CA ARG A 136 -19.63 3.47 -10.32
C ARG A 136 -20.15 4.42 -9.24
N LEU A 137 -19.48 5.56 -9.04
CA LEU A 137 -19.91 6.60 -8.10
C LEU A 137 -21.24 7.22 -8.52
N ALA A 138 -21.44 7.47 -9.81
CA ALA A 138 -22.72 7.95 -10.33
C ALA A 138 -23.85 6.94 -10.06
N HIS A 139 -23.63 5.65 -10.35
CA HIS A 139 -24.59 4.58 -10.06
C HIS A 139 -24.90 4.46 -8.56
N SER A 140 -23.87 4.38 -7.71
CA SER A 140 -24.02 4.29 -6.25
C SER A 140 -24.73 5.52 -5.66
N GLY A 141 -24.39 6.72 -6.16
CA GLY A 141 -25.06 7.96 -5.79
C GLY A 141 -26.55 7.94 -6.13
N MET A 142 -26.91 7.48 -7.33
CA MET A 142 -28.31 7.39 -7.75
C MET A 142 -29.09 6.33 -6.98
N ALA A 143 -28.47 5.19 -6.67
CA ALA A 143 -29.08 4.14 -5.85
C ALA A 143 -29.48 4.66 -4.45
N LYS A 144 -28.67 5.54 -3.85
CA LYS A 144 -29.02 6.20 -2.57
C LYS A 144 -30.25 7.10 -2.72
N VAL A 145 -30.34 7.88 -3.80
CA VAL A 145 -31.50 8.75 -4.08
C VAL A 145 -32.78 7.92 -4.26
N VAL A 146 -32.72 6.83 -5.02
CA VAL A 146 -33.85 5.91 -5.21
C VAL A 146 -34.29 5.30 -3.88
N THR A 147 -33.35 4.84 -3.06
CA THR A 147 -33.64 4.27 -1.74
C THR A 147 -34.31 5.29 -0.80
N LEU A 148 -33.86 6.54 -0.84
CA LEU A 148 -34.43 7.63 -0.05
C LEU A 148 -35.85 8.00 -0.52
N ARG A 149 -36.09 8.04 -1.83
CA ARG A 149 -37.39 8.39 -2.41
C ARG A 149 -38.42 7.26 -2.38
N GLY A 150 -37.99 5.99 -2.33
CA GLY A 150 -38.88 4.82 -2.20
C GLY A 150 -39.30 4.49 -0.76
N ARG A 151 -38.82 5.24 0.22
CA ARG A 151 -39.21 5.14 1.65
C ARG A 151 -40.23 6.21 2.06
N GLY A 152 -40.80 6.94 1.11
CA GLY A 152 -41.85 7.95 1.31
C GLY A 152 -43.21 7.46 0.87
#